data_AF-A0A818B4F2-F1
#
_entry.id   AF-A0A818B4F2-F1
#
_cell.length_a   1.000
_cell.length_b   1.000
_cell.length_c   1.000
_cell.angle_alpha   90.00
_cell.angle_beta   90.00
_cell.angle_gamma   90.00
#
_symmetry.space_group_name_H-M   'P 1'
#
loop_
_entity.id
_entity.type
_entity.pdbx_description
1 polymer ?
#
loop_
_entity_poly.entity_id
_entity_poly.type
_entity_poly.pdbx_seq_one_letter_code
_entity_poly.pdbx_strand_id
1 'polypeptide(L)'
;MFALKFSILLGAQIEAITHRSFLYFQCITIDFFLRISLNMDHWLNACVAAERAITSIRGAKFNERKSKKTAKYFIISLIILMISTTIHDPLHRRLIDDVDENGENKRIWCIVSYSSSLEAFNSTINVFNFFAPFFINLISAIIIIKSKARQKAIIQPEHTHRQHLNIQFQKYIHLLIAPILLVILDLPRLIISFASGCMKSVHNSWLFVTGYFLSFIPSMLTFILFILPNKTYKAEFGKTLQYFKRKIQIHIQPIS
;
A
#
# COMPACT_ATOMS: atom_id res chain seq x y z
N MET A 1 -12.45 2.31 -0.76
CA MET A 1 -12.07 2.65 -2.15
C MET A 1 -12.03 1.44 -3.06
N PHE A 2 -11.30 0.37 -2.73
CA PHE A 2 -11.23 -0.82 -3.57
C PHE A 2 -12.58 -1.51 -3.82
N ALA A 3 -13.36 -1.79 -2.77
CA ALA A 3 -14.70 -2.38 -2.92
C ALA A 3 -15.61 -1.52 -3.81
N LEU A 4 -15.58 -0.19 -3.62
CA LEU A 4 -16.30 0.76 -4.46
C LEU A 4 -15.87 0.65 -5.94
N LYS A 5 -14.56 0.62 -6.21
CA LYS A 5 -14.03 0.44 -7.58
C LYS A 5 -14.53 -0.86 -8.20
N PHE A 6 -14.47 -1.94 -7.44
CA PHE A 6 -14.88 -3.27 -7.88
C PHE A 6 -16.37 -3.33 -8.18
N SER A 7 -17.22 -2.76 -7.31
CA SER A 7 -18.66 -2.67 -7.54
C SER A 7 -19.01 -1.86 -8.79
N ILE A 8 -18.32 -0.73 -9.03
CA ILE A 8 -18.53 0.09 -10.24
C ILE A 8 -18.07 -0.67 -11.49
N LEU A 9 -16.93 -1.36 -11.43
CA LEU A 9 -16.40 -2.15 -12.54
C LEU A 9 -17.32 -3.33 -12.87
N LEU A 10 -17.82 -4.05 -11.87
CA LEU A 10 -18.83 -5.09 -12.07
C LEU A 10 -20.11 -4.52 -12.67
N GLY A 11 -20.61 -3.39 -12.14
CA GLY A 11 -21.80 -2.70 -12.66
C GLY A 11 -21.66 -2.26 -14.12
N ALA A 12 -20.46 -1.86 -14.54
CA ALA A 12 -20.18 -1.52 -15.94
C ALA A 12 -20.12 -2.77 -16.84
N GLN A 13 -19.62 -3.91 -16.34
CA GLN A 13 -19.48 -5.16 -17.11
C GLN A 13 -20.81 -5.91 -17.30
N ILE A 14 -21.75 -5.76 -16.36
CA ILE A 14 -23.12 -6.30 -16.49
C ILE A 14 -24.11 -5.31 -17.13
N GLU A 15 -23.59 -4.23 -17.72
CA GLU A 15 -24.37 -3.13 -18.35
C GLU A 15 -25.37 -2.41 -17.42
N ALA A 16 -25.29 -2.61 -16.10
CA ALA A 16 -26.13 -1.91 -15.13
C ALA A 16 -25.78 -0.42 -15.00
N ILE A 17 -24.54 -0.04 -15.31
CA ILE A 17 -24.05 1.34 -15.29
C ILE A 17 -23.50 1.71 -16.66
N THR A 18 -24.26 2.48 -17.43
CA THR A 18 -23.90 2.90 -18.81
C THR A 18 -23.52 4.38 -18.93
N HIS A 19 -23.66 5.16 -17.85
CA HIS A 19 -23.33 6.58 -17.87
C HIS A 19 -21.83 6.83 -18.07
N ARG A 20 -21.45 7.16 -19.31
CA ARG A 20 -20.05 7.36 -19.75
C ARG A 20 -19.30 8.40 -18.92
N SER A 21 -19.92 9.55 -18.65
CA SER A 21 -19.30 10.62 -17.86
C SER A 21 -19.00 10.19 -16.42
N PHE A 22 -19.89 9.39 -15.82
CA PHE A 22 -19.68 8.83 -14.49
C PHE A 22 -18.54 7.81 -14.49
N LEU A 23 -18.52 6.88 -15.45
CA LEU A 23 -17.44 5.89 -15.57
C LEU A 23 -16.07 6.55 -15.82
N TYR A 24 -16.02 7.61 -16.62
CA TYR A 24 -14.80 8.37 -16.87
C TYR A 24 -14.29 9.06 -15.61
N PHE A 25 -15.16 9.81 -14.92
CA PHE A 25 -14.81 10.52 -13.71
C PHE A 25 -14.34 9.57 -12.61
N GLN A 26 -15.05 8.45 -12.42
CA GLN A 26 -14.67 7.40 -11.47
C GLN A 26 -13.33 6.77 -11.83
N CYS A 27 -13.09 6.47 -13.12
CA CYS A 27 -11.82 5.90 -13.53
C CYS A 27 -10.63 6.82 -13.25
N ILE A 28 -10.75 8.11 -13.54
CA ILE A 28 -9.68 9.07 -13.27
C ILE A 28 -9.45 9.19 -11.76
N THR A 29 -10.53 9.40 -11.02
CA THR A 29 -10.46 9.80 -9.61
C THR A 29 -10.05 8.62 -8.72
N ILE A 30 -10.74 7.48 -8.83
CA ILE A 30 -10.49 6.34 -7.94
C ILE A 30 -9.09 5.76 -8.16
N ASP A 31 -8.65 5.59 -9.40
CA ASP A 31 -7.31 5.06 -9.69
C ASP A 31 -6.21 5.96 -9.17
N PHE A 32 -6.35 7.28 -9.37
CA PHE A 32 -5.39 8.26 -8.89
C PHE A 32 -5.26 8.21 -7.36
N PHE A 33 -6.39 8.26 -6.64
CA PHE A 33 -6.38 8.18 -5.18
C PHE A 33 -5.89 6.82 -4.66
N LEU A 34 -6.26 5.71 -5.31
CA LEU A 34 -5.74 4.38 -4.95
C LEU A 34 -4.23 4.33 -5.10
N ARG A 35 -3.68 4.84 -6.21
CA ARG A 35 -2.23 4.82 -6.45
C ARG A 35 -1.46 5.64 -5.43
N ILE A 36 -1.92 6.85 -5.14
CA ILE A 36 -1.31 7.71 -4.10
C ILE A 36 -1.40 7.03 -2.74
N SER A 37 -2.57 6.51 -2.36
CA SER A 37 -2.78 5.90 -1.04
C SER A 37 -1.87 4.70 -0.82
N LEU A 38 -1.71 3.85 -1.84
CA LEU A 38 -0.87 2.64 -1.76
C LEU A 38 0.61 2.99 -1.64
N ASN A 39 1.09 3.91 -2.47
CA ASN A 39 2.47 4.34 -2.38
C ASN A 39 2.76 5.07 -1.06
N MET A 40 1.81 5.88 -0.57
CA MET A 40 1.91 6.52 0.74
C MET A 40 2.00 5.50 1.87
N ASP A 41 1.21 4.43 1.84
CA ASP A 41 1.28 3.35 2.84
C ASP A 41 2.69 2.74 2.89
N HIS A 42 3.27 2.39 1.74
CA HIS A 42 4.64 1.86 1.67
C HIS A 42 5.68 2.83 2.25
N TRP A 43 5.63 4.10 1.85
CA TRP A 43 6.56 5.13 2.32
C TRP A 43 6.41 5.39 3.82
N LEU A 44 5.19 5.48 4.33
CA LEU A 44 4.93 5.68 5.76
C LEU A 44 5.43 4.49 6.57
N ASN A 45 5.20 3.27 6.10
CA ASN A 45 5.69 2.06 6.76
C ASN A 45 7.24 2.05 6.80
N ALA A 46 7.90 2.41 5.70
CA ALA A 46 9.35 2.56 5.65
C ALA A 46 9.87 3.64 6.62
N CYS A 47 9.18 4.78 6.71
CA CYS A 47 9.52 5.84 7.67
C CYS A 47 9.42 5.36 9.12
N VAL A 48 8.35 4.65 9.46
CA VAL A 48 8.14 4.08 10.80
C VAL A 48 9.23 3.05 11.12
N ALA A 49 9.60 2.20 10.16
CA ALA A 49 10.70 1.26 10.34
C ALA A 49 12.05 1.97 10.57
N ALA A 50 12.35 3.00 9.79
CA ALA A 50 13.55 3.82 9.94
C ALA A 50 13.60 4.53 11.29
N GLU A 51 12.49 5.14 11.73
CA GLU A 51 12.39 5.79 13.04
C GLU A 51 12.63 4.79 14.19
N ARG A 52 12.06 3.58 14.10
CA ARG A 52 12.30 2.50 15.07
C ARG A 52 13.76 2.08 15.10
N ALA A 53 14.41 1.98 13.94
CA ALA A 53 15.84 1.67 13.83
C ALA A 53 16.70 2.75 14.48
N ILE A 54 16.43 4.04 14.20
CA ILE A 54 17.12 5.18 14.82
C ILE A 54 16.91 5.18 16.35
N THR A 55 15.70 4.91 16.80
CA THR A 55 15.36 4.84 18.23
C THR A 55 16.13 3.71 18.92
N SER A 56 16.27 2.54 18.27
CA SER A 56 17.07 1.43 18.79
C SER A 56 18.56 1.80 18.92
N ILE A 57 19.11 2.55 17.96
CA ILE A 57 20.51 3.00 17.99
C ILE A 57 20.73 4.07 19.07
N ARG A 58 19.87 5.10 19.11
CA ARG A 58 20.07 6.29 19.97
C ARG A 58 19.67 6.06 21.42
N GLY A 59 18.79 5.09 21.70
CA GLY A 59 18.33 4.79 23.06
C GLY A 59 17.86 6.04 23.80
N ALA A 60 18.41 6.30 24.98
CA ALA A 60 18.06 7.44 25.84
C ALA A 60 18.38 8.83 25.23
N LYS A 61 19.22 8.91 24.20
CA LYS A 61 19.53 10.19 23.51
C LYS A 61 18.51 10.56 22.43
N PHE A 62 17.44 9.78 22.27
CA PHE A 62 16.40 10.05 21.28
C PHE A 62 15.49 11.21 21.71
N ASN A 63 15.35 12.23 20.84
CA ASN A 63 14.48 13.38 21.09
C ASN A 63 13.15 13.21 20.33
N GLU A 64 12.12 12.78 21.05
CA GLU A 64 10.79 12.52 20.52
C GLU A 64 10.11 13.78 19.93
N ARG A 65 10.26 14.95 20.58
CA ARG A 65 9.64 16.20 20.11
C ARG A 65 10.21 16.63 18.76
N LYS A 66 11.52 16.48 18.57
CA LYS A 66 12.17 16.76 17.28
C LYS A 66 11.71 15.77 16.21
N SER A 67 11.62 14.48 16.55
CA SER A 67 11.16 13.44 15.62
C SER A 67 9.74 13.71 15.11
N LYS A 68 8.79 14.01 16.00
CA LYS A 68 7.40 14.32 15.63
C LYS A 68 7.28 15.52 14.68
N LYS A 69 8.07 16.58 14.89
CA LYS A 69 8.10 17.74 13.99
C LYS A 69 8.63 17.36 12.60
N THR A 70 9.75 16.64 12.56
CA THR A 70 10.34 16.17 11.29
C THR A 70 9.39 15.24 10.54
N ALA A 71 8.74 14.31 11.23
CA ALA A 71 7.76 13.41 10.63
C ALA A 71 6.60 14.15 9.95
N LYS A 72 6.05 15.20 10.59
CA LYS A 72 4.98 16.01 9.98
C LYS A 72 5.42 16.66 8.66
N TYR A 73 6.59 17.29 8.63
CA TYR A 73 7.12 17.90 7.40
C TYR A 73 7.39 16.85 6.33
N PHE A 74 7.92 15.68 6.72
CA PHE A 74 8.20 14.60 5.78
C PHE A 74 6.91 14.03 5.17
N ILE A 75 5.86 13.82 5.96
CA ILE A 75 4.56 13.34 5.47
C ILE A 75 3.98 14.33 4.46
N ILE A 76 3.99 15.63 4.76
CA ILE A 76 3.48 16.66 3.83
C ILE A 76 4.30 16.67 2.54
N SER A 77 5.63 16.64 2.65
CA SER A 77 6.52 16.59 1.49
C SER A 77 6.28 15.35 0.63
N LEU A 78 6.08 14.18 1.25
CA LEU A 78 5.77 12.94 0.54
C LEU A 78 4.46 13.07 -0.24
N ILE A 79 3.39 13.60 0.37
CA ILE A 79 2.10 13.78 -0.31
C ILE A 79 2.27 14.63 -1.58
N ILE A 80 2.99 15.75 -1.48
CA ILE A 80 3.24 16.65 -2.61
C ILE A 80 4.03 15.95 -3.71
N LEU A 81 5.09 15.21 -3.36
CA LEU A 81 5.89 14.43 -4.30
C LEU A 81 5.06 13.32 -4.98
N MET A 82 4.23 12.61 -4.22
CA MET A 82 3.36 11.57 -4.76
C MET A 82 2.36 12.13 -5.75
N ILE A 83 1.71 13.25 -5.45
CA ILE A 83 0.78 13.92 -6.37
C ILE A 83 1.53 14.36 -7.64
N SER A 84 2.68 15.01 -7.49
CA SER A 84 3.45 15.53 -8.62
C SER A 84 3.94 14.43 -9.56
N THR A 85 4.36 13.29 -9.01
CA THR A 85 4.86 12.14 -9.78
C THR A 85 3.74 11.27 -10.38
N THR A 86 2.47 11.51 -10.04
CA THR A 86 1.33 10.71 -10.53
C THR A 86 0.31 11.52 -11.32
N ILE A 87 0.46 12.84 -11.41
CA ILE A 87 -0.48 13.73 -12.12
C ILE A 87 -0.55 13.47 -13.63
N HIS A 88 0.46 12.83 -14.22
CA HIS A 88 0.45 12.47 -15.64
C HIS A 88 -0.53 11.32 -15.97
N ASP A 89 -0.82 10.45 -15.00
CA ASP A 89 -1.72 9.30 -15.09
C ASP A 89 -3.19 9.70 -15.38
N PRO A 90 -3.84 10.60 -14.60
CA PRO A 90 -5.21 11.03 -14.86
C PRO A 90 -5.39 11.77 -16.20
N LEU A 91 -4.35 12.46 -16.68
CA LEU A 91 -4.39 13.23 -17.93
C LEU A 91 -4.37 12.35 -19.20
N HIS A 92 -3.84 11.13 -19.10
CA HIS A 92 -3.69 10.20 -20.23
C HIS A 92 -4.68 9.03 -20.20
N ARG A 93 -5.67 9.08 -19.30
CA ARG A 93 -6.74 8.09 -19.20
C ARG A 93 -7.84 8.38 -20.21
N ARG A 94 -8.24 7.33 -20.94
CA ARG A 94 -9.34 7.36 -21.90
C ARG A 94 -10.24 6.14 -21.73
N LEU A 95 -11.52 6.33 -22.02
CA LEU A 95 -12.47 5.22 -22.14
C LEU A 95 -12.42 4.68 -23.57
N ILE A 96 -12.24 3.37 -23.71
CA ILE A 96 -12.30 2.65 -24.98
C ILE A 96 -13.54 1.76 -24.94
N ASP A 97 -14.38 1.90 -25.96
CA ASP A 97 -15.54 1.06 -26.17
C ASP A 97 -15.07 -0.16 -26.98
N ASP A 98 -15.09 -1.34 -26.38
CA ASP A 98 -14.73 -2.60 -27.00
C ASP A 98 -16.01 -3.37 -27.32
N VAL A 99 -16.14 -3.77 -28.59
CA VAL A 99 -17.32 -4.46 -29.11
C VAL A 99 -16.90 -5.89 -29.41
N ASP A 100 -17.58 -6.86 -28.78
CA ASP A 100 -17.31 -8.29 -29.02
C ASP A 100 -17.45 -8.63 -30.52
N GLU A 101 -16.78 -9.69 -31.00
CA GLU A 101 -16.78 -10.08 -32.43
C GLU A 101 -18.19 -10.30 -33.00
N ASN A 102 -19.17 -10.63 -32.15
CA ASN A 102 -20.57 -10.83 -32.51
C ASN A 102 -21.42 -9.54 -32.47
N GLY A 103 -20.87 -8.40 -32.05
CA GLY A 103 -21.57 -7.11 -31.98
C GLY A 103 -22.57 -6.95 -30.82
N GLU A 104 -22.74 -7.98 -29.99
CA GLU A 104 -23.82 -8.03 -28.99
C GLU A 104 -23.47 -7.35 -27.65
N ASN A 105 -22.21 -7.39 -27.21
CA ASN A 105 -21.80 -6.82 -25.92
C ASN A 105 -20.91 -5.59 -26.13
N LYS A 106 -21.29 -4.44 -25.54
CA LYS A 106 -20.48 -3.21 -25.54
C LYS A 106 -19.78 -3.07 -24.19
N ARG A 107 -18.49 -3.40 -24.12
CA ARG A 107 -17.70 -3.27 -22.89
C ARG A 107 -16.94 -1.96 -22.88
N ILE A 108 -17.10 -1.17 -21.83
CA ILE A 108 -16.36 0.08 -21.65
C ILE A 108 -15.14 -0.20 -20.77
N TRP A 109 -13.95 -0.05 -21.34
CA TRP A 109 -12.69 -0.17 -20.63
C TRP A 109 -12.10 1.20 -20.33
N CYS A 110 -11.49 1.34 -19.15
CA CYS A 110 -10.65 2.47 -18.88
C CYS A 110 -9.18 2.09 -19.02
N ILE A 111 -8.54 2.59 -20.07
CA ILE A 111 -7.17 2.26 -20.43
C ILE A 111 -6.34 3.54 -20.39
N VAL A 112 -5.09 3.40 -19.94
CA VAL A 112 -4.12 4.49 -19.98
C VAL A 112 -3.31 4.38 -21.27
N SER A 113 -3.21 5.47 -22.02
CA SER A 113 -2.45 5.53 -23.26
C SER A 113 -1.32 6.54 -23.14
N TYR A 114 -0.13 6.07 -22.79
CA TYR A 114 1.06 6.91 -22.66
C TYR A 114 1.80 7.05 -23.99
N SER A 115 2.53 8.16 -24.17
CA SER A 115 3.63 8.21 -25.13
C SER A 115 4.81 7.37 -24.61
N SER A 116 5.69 6.90 -25.49
CA SER A 116 6.81 6.02 -25.12
C SER A 116 7.72 6.62 -24.02
N SER A 117 7.90 7.94 -24.01
CA SER A 117 8.66 8.64 -22.98
C SER A 117 7.94 8.69 -21.62
N LEU A 118 6.62 8.90 -21.63
CA LEU A 118 5.81 8.87 -20.40
C LEU A 118 5.71 7.47 -19.81
N GLU A 119 5.67 6.44 -20.66
CA GLU A 119 5.63 5.05 -20.22
C GLU A 119 6.92 4.67 -19.48
N ALA A 120 8.08 5.03 -20.04
CA ALA A 120 9.36 4.85 -19.40
C ALA A 120 9.43 5.57 -18.04
N PHE A 121 9.02 6.85 -17.99
CA PHE A 121 8.96 7.62 -16.74
C PHE A 121 8.03 6.97 -15.70
N ASN A 122 6.81 6.60 -16.11
CA ASN A 122 5.83 5.97 -15.23
C ASN A 122 6.33 4.63 -14.67
N SER A 123 7.00 3.85 -15.51
CA SER A 123 7.67 2.61 -15.12
C SER A 123 8.76 2.86 -14.08
N THR A 124 9.67 3.81 -14.33
CA THR A 124 10.74 4.17 -13.37
C THR A 124 10.17 4.60 -12.03
N ILE A 125 9.13 5.44 -12.03
CA ILE A 125 8.46 5.89 -10.81
C ILE A 125 7.80 4.72 -10.05
N ASN A 126 7.17 3.78 -10.75
CA ASN A 126 6.60 2.58 -10.13
C ASN A 126 7.67 1.71 -9.49
N VAL A 127 8.76 1.43 -10.21
CA VAL A 127 9.90 0.66 -9.69
C VAL A 127 10.49 1.34 -8.46
N PHE A 128 10.71 2.66 -8.52
CA PHE A 128 11.26 3.42 -7.40
C PHE A 128 10.35 3.38 -6.17
N ASN A 129 9.05 3.67 -6.33
CA ASN A 129 8.08 3.67 -5.24
C ASN A 129 7.87 2.28 -4.62
N PHE A 130 8.19 1.21 -5.35
CA PHE A 130 8.15 -0.14 -4.82
C PHE A 130 9.44 -0.51 -4.07
N PHE A 131 10.59 -0.39 -4.73
CA PHE A 131 11.85 -0.90 -4.20
C PHE A 131 12.45 0.00 -3.12
N ALA A 132 12.31 1.32 -3.21
CA ALA A 132 12.92 2.22 -2.22
C ALA A 132 12.35 2.00 -0.80
N PRO A 133 11.02 1.98 -0.58
CA PRO A 133 10.46 1.63 0.73
C PRO A 133 10.84 0.23 1.21
N PHE A 134 10.93 -0.75 0.29
CA PHE A 134 11.34 -2.10 0.63
C PHE A 134 12.76 -2.16 1.21
N PHE A 135 13.73 -1.55 0.52
CA PHE A 135 15.12 -1.55 1.00
C PHE A 135 15.26 -0.82 2.33
N ILE A 136 14.54 0.29 2.55
CA ILE A 136 14.53 0.99 3.83
C ILE A 136 14.01 0.07 4.94
N ASN A 137 12.90 -0.64 4.71
CA ASN A 137 12.35 -1.59 5.69
C ASN A 137 13.33 -2.71 6.02
N LEU A 138 13.96 -3.31 5.00
CA LEU A 138 14.92 -4.40 5.15
C LEU A 138 16.16 -3.95 5.96
N ILE A 139 16.76 -2.82 5.58
CA ILE A 139 17.92 -2.24 6.28
C ILE A 139 17.55 -1.90 7.72
N SER A 140 16.37 -1.30 7.95
CA SER A 140 15.89 -0.94 9.28
C SER A 140 15.75 -2.17 10.19
N ALA A 141 15.19 -3.27 9.68
CA ALA A 141 15.08 -4.52 10.43
C ALA A 141 16.45 -5.10 10.79
N ILE A 142 17.40 -5.11 9.85
CA ILE A 142 18.78 -5.56 10.10
C ILE A 142 19.45 -4.69 11.18
N ILE A 143 19.28 -3.37 11.12
CA ILE A 143 19.81 -2.44 12.13
C ILE A 143 19.23 -2.74 13.51
N ILE A 144 17.92 -2.96 13.62
CA ILE A 144 17.26 -3.29 14.91
C ILE A 144 17.84 -4.57 15.49
N ILE A 145 17.96 -5.64 14.70
CA ILE A 145 18.51 -6.93 15.14
C ILE A 145 19.94 -6.76 15.65
N LYS A 146 20.81 -6.08 14.88
CA LYS A 146 22.20 -5.83 15.28
C LYS A 146 22.30 -4.97 16.54
N SER A 147 21.52 -3.90 16.62
CA SER A 147 21.47 -3.01 17.78
C SER A 147 21.05 -3.75 19.05
N LYS A 148 20.00 -4.56 18.98
CA LYS A 148 19.50 -5.34 20.13
C LYS A 148 20.43 -6.48 20.52
N ALA A 149 21.05 -7.16 19.57
CA ALA A 149 22.05 -8.18 19.85
C ALA A 149 23.28 -7.57 20.55
N ARG A 150 23.76 -6.41 20.09
CA ARG A 150 24.88 -5.69 20.71
C ARG A 150 24.55 -5.24 22.13
N GLN A 151 23.36 -4.67 22.36
CA GLN A 151 22.91 -4.29 23.70
C GLN A 151 22.89 -5.49 24.66
N LYS A 152 22.40 -6.65 24.21
CA LYS A 152 22.37 -7.86 25.03
C LYS A 152 23.75 -8.46 25.31
N ALA A 153 24.65 -8.46 24.33
CA ALA A 153 26.02 -8.93 24.52
C ALA A 153 26.80 -8.07 25.55
N ILE A 154 26.49 -6.78 25.66
CA ILE A 154 27.09 -5.90 26.67
C ILE A 154 26.54 -6.18 28.07
N ILE A 155 25.26 -6.54 28.19
CA ILE A 155 24.58 -6.76 29.49
C ILE A 155 24.80 -8.20 30.01
N GLN A 156 24.95 -9.19 29.12
CA GLN A 156 25.13 -10.60 29.46
C GLN A 156 26.34 -11.18 28.73
N PRO A 157 27.56 -11.06 29.27
CA PRO A 157 28.79 -11.49 28.60
C PRO A 157 29.00 -13.02 28.57
N GLU A 158 28.13 -13.81 29.22
CA GLU A 158 28.29 -15.28 29.32
C GLU A 158 28.08 -16.04 27.99
N HIS A 159 27.48 -15.43 26.97
CA HIS A 159 27.29 -16.08 25.67
C HIS A 159 28.09 -15.41 24.56
N THR A 160 28.53 -16.23 23.59
CA THR A 160 29.31 -15.76 22.45
C THR A 160 28.47 -14.82 21.57
N HIS A 161 29.08 -13.79 20.98
CA HIS A 161 28.39 -12.82 20.12
C HIS A 161 27.52 -13.45 19.01
N ARG A 162 27.95 -14.60 18.44
CA ARG A 162 27.16 -15.39 17.47
C ARG A 162 25.89 -16.00 18.08
N GLN A 163 25.94 -16.48 19.31
CA GLN A 163 24.78 -17.07 20.00
C GLN A 163 23.74 -15.99 20.32
N HIS A 164 24.16 -14.81 20.79
CA HIS A 164 23.26 -13.68 21.00
C HIS A 164 22.59 -13.20 19.71
N LEU A 165 23.34 -13.13 18.59
CA LEU A 165 22.77 -12.81 17.28
C LEU A 165 21.73 -13.83 16.85
N ASN A 166 21.99 -15.13 16.99
CA ASN A 166 21.06 -16.17 16.55
C ASN A 166 19.75 -16.16 17.37
N ILE A 167 19.85 -15.98 18.70
CA ILE A 167 18.69 -15.87 19.59
C ILE A 167 17.87 -14.60 19.28
N GLN A 168 18.52 -13.45 19.05
CA GLN A 168 17.80 -12.23 18.67
C GLN A 168 17.22 -12.32 17.26
N PHE A 169 17.90 -12.99 16.33
CA PHE A 169 17.39 -13.23 14.98
C PHE A 169 16.10 -14.05 15.02
N GLN A 170 16.06 -15.16 15.76
CA GLN A 170 14.83 -15.93 15.96
C GLN A 170 13.71 -15.10 16.60
N LYS A 171 14.04 -14.24 17.56
CA LYS A 171 13.05 -13.39 18.24
C LYS A 171 12.46 -12.29 17.35
N TYR A 172 13.23 -11.78 16.40
CA TYR A 172 12.85 -10.64 15.55
C TYR A 172 12.67 -11.00 14.08
N ILE A 173 12.71 -12.28 13.71
CA ILE A 173 12.46 -12.76 12.34
C ILE A 173 11.11 -12.26 11.80
N HIS A 174 10.10 -12.12 12.67
CA HIS A 174 8.79 -11.57 12.30
C HIS A 174 8.85 -10.12 11.76
N LEU A 175 9.85 -9.32 12.16
CA LEU A 175 10.08 -7.98 11.59
C LEU A 175 10.65 -8.02 10.16
N LEU A 176 11.27 -9.13 9.76
CA LEU A 176 11.75 -9.36 8.39
C LEU A 176 10.68 -10.04 7.53
N ILE A 177 9.86 -10.91 8.13
CA ILE A 177 8.77 -11.61 7.43
C ILE A 177 7.73 -10.60 6.90
N ALA A 178 7.39 -9.56 7.66
CA ALA A 178 6.33 -8.65 7.25
C ALA A 178 6.68 -7.81 5.98
N PRO A 179 7.88 -7.20 5.85
CA PRO A 179 8.32 -6.57 4.60
C PRO A 179 8.45 -7.54 3.41
N ILE A 180 8.88 -8.79 3.65
CA ILE A 180 9.01 -9.81 2.61
C ILE A 180 7.64 -10.26 2.10
N LEU A 181 6.68 -10.48 3.00
CA LEU A 181 5.30 -10.79 2.65
C LEU A 181 4.70 -9.66 1.81
N LEU A 182 4.87 -8.39 2.21
CA LEU A 182 4.39 -7.26 1.43
C LEU A 182 4.94 -7.26 -0.01
N VAL A 183 6.24 -7.53 -0.20
CA VAL A 183 6.83 -7.64 -1.56
C VAL A 183 6.22 -8.77 -2.36
N ILE A 184 6.10 -9.97 -1.78
CA ILE A 184 5.50 -11.13 -2.47
C ILE A 184 4.08 -10.81 -2.90
N LEU A 185 3.34 -10.12 -2.03
CA LEU A 185 1.95 -9.78 -2.24
C LEU A 185 1.80 -8.67 -3.30
N ASP A 186 2.66 -7.66 -3.35
CA ASP A 186 2.59 -6.55 -4.31
C ASP A 186 3.27 -6.84 -5.67
N LEU A 187 4.10 -7.88 -5.77
CA LEU A 187 4.77 -8.30 -7.01
C LEU A 187 3.79 -8.58 -8.19
N PRO A 188 2.66 -9.29 -7.99
CA PRO A 188 1.65 -9.49 -9.02
C PRO A 188 1.13 -8.18 -9.62
N ARG A 189 0.99 -7.13 -8.78
CA ARG A 189 0.52 -5.81 -9.24
C ARG A 189 1.51 -5.14 -10.17
N LEU A 190 2.81 -5.22 -9.85
CA LEU A 190 3.87 -4.75 -10.75
C LEU A 190 3.84 -5.53 -12.07
N ILE A 191 3.78 -6.86 -12.00
CA ILE A 191 3.74 -7.72 -13.20
C ILE A 191 2.55 -7.34 -14.10
N ILE A 192 1.35 -7.14 -13.55
CA ILE A 192 0.16 -6.75 -14.33
C ILE A 192 0.31 -5.35 -14.92
N SER A 193 0.90 -4.41 -14.18
CA SER A 193 1.18 -3.06 -14.71
C SER A 193 2.08 -3.11 -15.95
N PHE A 194 3.04 -4.04 -16.02
CA PHE A 194 3.89 -4.26 -17.18
C PHE A 194 3.23 -5.13 -18.26
N ALA A 195 2.39 -6.10 -17.88
CA ALA A 195 1.70 -6.99 -18.82
C ALA A 195 0.56 -6.30 -19.58
N SER A 196 -0.03 -5.24 -19.02
CA SER A 196 -1.11 -4.48 -19.68
C SER A 196 -0.70 -3.83 -21.01
N GLY A 197 0.59 -3.56 -21.24
CA GLY A 197 1.12 -3.12 -22.53
C GLY A 197 1.33 -4.27 -23.54
N CYS A 198 1.30 -5.53 -23.09
CA CYS A 198 1.71 -6.69 -23.88
C CYS A 198 0.54 -7.57 -24.37
N MET A 199 -0.69 -7.39 -23.85
CA MET A 199 -1.83 -8.25 -24.18
C MET A 199 -2.75 -7.60 -25.23
N LYS A 200 -2.63 -8.08 -26.48
CA LYS A 200 -3.51 -7.74 -27.62
C LYS A 200 -4.78 -8.60 -27.73
N SER A 201 -5.07 -9.52 -26.80
CA SER A 201 -6.15 -10.51 -26.98
C SER A 201 -7.18 -10.51 -25.86
N VAL A 202 -8.44 -10.37 -26.29
CA VAL A 202 -9.70 -10.13 -25.56
C VAL A 202 -10.29 -11.40 -24.92
N HIS A 203 -9.70 -12.57 -25.20
CA HIS A 203 -10.37 -13.86 -24.96
C HIS A 203 -10.49 -14.31 -23.50
N ASN A 204 -9.93 -13.58 -22.53
CA ASN A 204 -9.96 -13.96 -21.12
C ASN A 204 -10.14 -12.74 -20.17
N SER A 205 -11.17 -11.94 -20.42
CA SER A 205 -11.52 -10.76 -19.58
C SER A 205 -11.65 -11.10 -18.08
N TRP A 206 -12.10 -12.31 -17.75
CA TRP A 206 -12.19 -12.80 -16.36
C TRP A 206 -10.82 -12.98 -15.68
N LEU A 207 -9.79 -13.42 -16.41
CA LEU A 207 -8.42 -13.51 -15.88
C LEU A 207 -7.87 -12.12 -15.54
N PHE A 208 -8.20 -11.11 -16.35
CA PHE A 208 -7.80 -9.72 -16.07
C PHE A 208 -8.48 -9.17 -14.82
N VAL A 209 -9.79 -9.35 -14.67
CA VAL A 209 -10.54 -8.93 -13.46
C VAL A 209 -10.02 -9.66 -12.22
N THR A 210 -9.70 -10.96 -12.34
CA THR A 210 -9.16 -11.77 -11.25
C THR A 210 -7.74 -11.34 -10.87
N GLY A 211 -6.85 -11.13 -11.85
CA GLY A 211 -5.49 -10.64 -11.62
C GLY A 211 -5.47 -9.22 -11.05
N TYR A 212 -6.35 -8.36 -11.55
CA TYR A 212 -6.57 -7.03 -10.99
C TYR A 212 -7.01 -7.14 -9.52
N PHE A 213 -7.96 -8.02 -9.18
CA PHE A 213 -8.40 -8.23 -7.80
C PHE A 213 -7.28 -8.78 -6.88
N LEU A 214 -6.55 -9.80 -7.35
CA LEU A 214 -5.38 -10.39 -6.68
C LEU A 214 -4.32 -9.34 -6.33
N SER A 215 -4.17 -8.32 -7.18
CA SER A 215 -3.22 -7.21 -6.98
C SER A 215 -3.57 -6.25 -5.83
N PHE A 216 -4.80 -6.29 -5.28
CA PHE A 216 -5.22 -5.44 -4.14
C PHE A 216 -5.45 -6.21 -2.83
N ILE A 217 -5.43 -7.55 -2.90
CA ILE A 217 -5.34 -8.42 -1.71
C ILE A 217 -4.22 -7.99 -0.73
N PRO A 218 -3.02 -7.57 -1.19
CA PRO A 218 -1.93 -7.10 -0.31
C PRO A 218 -2.37 -5.99 0.63
N SER A 219 -3.00 -4.98 0.04
CA SER A 219 -3.43 -3.77 0.73
C SER A 219 -4.61 -4.02 1.67
N MET A 220 -5.46 -5.00 1.36
CA MET A 220 -6.52 -5.47 2.25
C MET A 220 -5.95 -6.26 3.43
N LEU A 221 -4.88 -7.02 3.20
CA LEU A 221 -4.21 -7.82 4.21
C LEU A 221 -3.31 -6.97 5.13
N THR A 222 -2.86 -5.78 4.75
CA THR A 222 -2.05 -4.90 5.62
C THR A 222 -2.73 -4.64 6.97
N PHE A 223 -4.03 -4.36 6.98
CA PHE A 223 -4.78 -4.19 8.23
C PHE A 223 -4.78 -5.49 9.06
N ILE A 224 -5.02 -6.63 8.43
CA ILE A 224 -5.09 -7.93 9.10
C ILE A 224 -3.72 -8.37 9.63
N LEU A 225 -2.65 -8.13 8.88
CA LEU A 225 -1.29 -8.57 9.20
C LEU A 225 -0.60 -7.67 10.22
N PHE A 226 -0.88 -6.36 10.23
CA PHE A 226 -0.17 -5.42 11.11
C PHE A 226 -0.99 -4.95 12.32
N ILE A 227 -2.30 -4.78 12.17
CA ILE A 227 -3.15 -4.22 13.24
C ILE A 227 -3.72 -5.33 14.12
N LEU A 228 -4.22 -6.42 13.52
CA LEU A 228 -4.87 -7.50 14.27
C LEU A 228 -3.96 -8.25 15.26
N PRO A 229 -2.71 -8.61 14.93
CA PRO A 229 -1.83 -9.34 15.86
C PRO A 229 -1.16 -8.45 16.92
N ASN A 230 -1.15 -7.13 16.75
CA ASN A 230 -0.50 -6.23 17.70
C ASN A 230 -1.46 -5.84 18.84
N LYS A 231 -1.13 -6.25 20.07
CA LYS A 231 -1.94 -6.00 21.28
C LYS A 231 -2.22 -4.50 21.52
N THR A 232 -1.26 -3.63 21.22
CA THR A 232 -1.39 -2.18 21.41
C THR A 232 -2.34 -1.56 20.38
N TYR A 233 -2.19 -1.89 19.09
CA TYR A 233 -3.08 -1.38 18.05
C TYR A 233 -4.50 -1.93 18.18
N LYS A 234 -4.65 -3.21 18.55
CA LYS A 234 -5.96 -3.82 18.80
C LYS A 234 -6.71 -3.14 19.95
N ALA A 235 -5.99 -2.75 21.01
CA ALA A 235 -6.59 -2.03 22.14
C ALA A 235 -7.08 -0.63 21.75
N GLU A 236 -6.28 0.13 21.00
CA GLU A 236 -6.68 1.46 20.50
C GLU A 236 -7.82 1.39 19.48
N PHE A 237 -7.81 0.37 18.60
CA PHE A 237 -8.92 0.13 17.68
C PHE A 237 -10.23 -0.16 18.44
N GLY A 238 -10.17 -1.01 19.48
CA GLY A 238 -11.32 -1.31 20.33
C GLY A 238 -11.90 -0.07 21.02
N LYS A 239 -11.05 0.83 21.55
CA LYS A 239 -11.48 2.10 22.13
C LYS A 239 -12.18 2.99 21.11
N THR A 240 -11.63 3.08 19.90
CA THR A 240 -12.19 3.86 18.81
C THR A 240 -13.57 3.32 18.40
N LEU A 241 -13.70 1.99 18.32
CA LEU A 241 -14.98 1.34 18.01
C LEU A 241 -16.04 1.60 19.08
N GLN A 242 -15.67 1.53 20.36
CA GLN A 242 -16.57 1.85 21.47
C GLN A 242 -16.98 3.32 21.47
N TYR A 243 -16.06 4.23 21.14
CA TYR A 243 -16.37 5.65 20.98
C TYR A 243 -17.38 5.89 19.86
N PHE A 244 -17.19 5.29 18.68
CA PHE A 244 -18.16 5.39 17.59
C PHE A 244 -19.50 4.76 17.93
N LYS A 245 -19.50 3.57 18.55
CA LYS A 245 -20.74 2.90 18.98
C LYS A 245 -21.53 3.77 19.96
N ARG A 246 -20.87 4.40 20.93
CA ARG A 246 -21.50 5.35 21.86
C ARG A 246 -22.03 6.58 21.13
N LYS A 247 -21.26 7.16 20.22
CA LYS A 247 -21.67 8.36 19.46
C LYS A 247 -22.89 8.08 18.56
N ILE A 248 -22.95 6.90 17.95
CA ILE A 248 -24.08 6.44 17.14
C ILE A 248 -25.30 6.15 18.03
N GLN A 249 -25.13 5.52 19.20
CA GLN A 249 -26.23 5.31 20.15
C GLN A 249 -26.81 6.62 20.68
N ILE A 250 -25.99 7.65 20.91
CA ILE A 250 -26.45 8.97 21.33
C ILE A 250 -27.23 9.69 20.22
N HIS A 251 -26.89 9.47 18.95
CA HIS A 251 -27.63 10.04 17.81
C HIS A 251 -28.90 9.27 17.41
N ILE A 252 -29.07 8.03 17.91
CA ILE A 252 -30.23 7.17 17.60
C ILE A 252 -31.25 7.18 18.75
N GLN A 253 -30.98 7.80 19.90
CA GLN A 253 -32.03 8.07 20.89
C GLN A 253 -33.01 9.10 20.29
N PRO A 254 -34.26 8.72 20.02
CA PRO A 254 -35.24 9.65 19.49
C PRO A 254 -35.56 10.67 20.58
N ILE A 255 -35.66 11.93 20.17
CA ILE A 255 -36.31 12.98 20.94
C ILE A 255 -37.72 12.45 21.23
N SER A 256 -37.98 12.18 22.52
CA SER A 256 -39.29 11.80 23.08
C SER A 256 -40.33 12.88 22.85
#